data_AF-H1W3W7-F1
#
_entry.id   AF-H1W3W7-F1
#
_cell.length_a   1.000
_cell.length_b   1.000
_cell.length_c   1.000
_cell.angle_alpha   90.00
_cell.angle_beta   90.00
_cell.angle_gamma   90.00
#
_symmetry.space_group_name_H-M   'P 1'
#
loop_
_entity.id
_entity.type
_entity.pdbx_description
1 polymer ?
#
loop_
_entity_poly.entity_id
_entity_poly.type
_entity_poly.pdbx_seq_one_letter_code
_entity_poly.pdbx_strand_id
1 'polypeptide(L)'
;MADLVRGAPRVTVHVRVTDLITAMSSESSSSSSSSSSSSSLSSSSSSSSKLPASSTATGDESDLVRALLPAPDIATLFSSPAHARAAFRLLNMDRGASYYKIDPAFYAKYPELYDEASDLTASGIPLRPASQKVLTYPRPLDAATVETYRSFIDFSLDAANAISSSSSSFS
;
A
#
# COMPACT_ATOMS: atom_id res chain seq x y z
N MET A 1 22.89 9.71 -9.25
CA MET A 1 22.13 9.33 -10.46
C MET A 1 22.26 7.82 -10.61
N ALA A 2 21.15 7.11 -10.81
CA ALA A 2 21.12 5.64 -10.84
C ALA A 2 20.75 5.15 -12.25
N ASP A 3 21.41 4.10 -12.73
CA ASP A 3 21.15 3.52 -14.05
C ASP A 3 20.05 2.46 -13.94
N LEU A 4 18.83 2.84 -14.30
CA LEU A 4 17.66 1.95 -14.20
C LEU A 4 17.46 1.08 -15.45
N VAL A 5 17.72 1.61 -16.65
CA VAL A 5 17.46 0.94 -17.93
C VAL A 5 18.68 1.06 -18.85
N ARG A 6 19.05 -0.03 -19.50
CA ARG A 6 20.24 -0.12 -20.34
C ARG A 6 20.02 0.68 -21.62
N GLY A 7 20.98 1.56 -21.95
CA GLY A 7 20.94 2.35 -23.19
C GLY A 7 19.90 3.48 -23.21
N ALA A 8 19.20 3.73 -22.09
CA ALA A 8 18.26 4.82 -21.99
C ALA A 8 18.98 6.19 -21.94
N PRO A 9 18.39 7.26 -22.50
CA PRO A 9 18.90 8.62 -22.33
C PRO A 9 19.01 9.01 -20.86
N ARG A 10 19.98 9.86 -20.53
CA ARG A 10 20.10 10.44 -19.18
C ARG A 10 19.02 11.49 -18.97
N VAL A 11 17.92 11.09 -18.36
CA VAL A 11 16.77 11.95 -18.04
C VAL A 11 16.37 11.79 -16.59
N THR A 12 15.85 12.87 -16.00
CA THR A 12 15.23 12.82 -14.68
C THR A 12 13.83 12.24 -14.80
N VAL A 13 13.58 11.16 -14.07
CA VAL A 13 12.29 10.49 -14.02
C VAL A 13 11.85 10.31 -12.57
N HIS A 14 10.55 10.17 -12.35
CA HIS A 14 10.01 9.74 -11.07
C HIS A 14 9.18 8.46 -11.25
N VAL A 15 9.28 7.56 -10.27
CA VAL A 15 8.60 6.27 -10.26
C VAL A 15 7.73 6.20 -9.00
N ARG A 16 6.48 5.75 -9.13
CA ARG A 16 5.64 5.56 -7.94
C ARG A 16 6.05 4.30 -7.20
N VAL A 17 6.16 4.42 -5.88
CA VAL A 17 6.42 3.30 -4.98
C VAL A 17 5.37 2.19 -5.16
N THR A 18 4.10 2.56 -5.32
CA THR A 18 2.99 1.63 -5.53
C THR A 18 3.13 0.79 -6.79
N ASP A 19 3.71 1.35 -7.85
CA ASP A 19 3.87 0.66 -9.13
C ASP A 19 4.92 -0.44 -9.00
N LEU A 20 6.02 -0.16 -8.29
CA LEU A 20 7.03 -1.18 -7.98
C LEU A 20 6.48 -2.25 -7.03
N ILE A 21 5.79 -1.87 -5.95
CA ILE A 21 5.18 -2.84 -5.03
C ILE A 21 4.21 -3.78 -5.77
N THR A 22 3.40 -3.22 -6.68
CA THR A 22 2.49 -4.01 -7.51
C THR A 22 3.25 -4.98 -8.43
N ALA A 23 4.33 -4.51 -9.06
CA ALA A 23 5.19 -5.35 -9.89
C ALA A 23 5.86 -6.48 -9.08
N MET A 24 6.25 -6.24 -7.82
CA MET A 24 6.80 -7.27 -6.94
C MET A 24 5.78 -8.33 -6.52
N SER A 25 4.52 -7.93 -6.35
CA SER A 25 3.42 -8.82 -5.97
C SER A 25 2.86 -9.61 -7.16
N SER A 26 3.26 -9.28 -8.39
CA SER A 26 2.86 -9.97 -9.60
C SER A 26 3.67 -11.26 -9.76
N GLU A 27 3.58 -12.17 -8.79
CA GLU A 27 4.01 -13.55 -9.00
C GLU A 27 3.03 -14.18 -9.99
N SER A 28 3.57 -14.65 -11.11
CA SER A 28 2.87 -15.26 -12.24
C SER A 28 1.65 -16.09 -11.83
N SER A 29 0.46 -15.60 -12.16
CA SER A 29 -0.77 -16.39 -12.10
C SER A 29 -0.75 -17.47 -13.20
N SER A 30 -0.01 -18.56 -12.97
CA SER A 30 -0.27 -19.82 -13.64
C SER A 30 -1.42 -20.53 -12.90
N SER A 31 -2.63 -20.36 -13.43
CA SER A 31 -3.83 -21.20 -13.26
C SER A 31 -3.84 -22.24 -12.13
N SER A 32 -4.61 -21.97 -11.08
CA SER A 32 -5.40 -23.00 -10.39
C SER A 32 -6.65 -22.38 -9.77
N SER A 33 -7.79 -22.75 -10.33
CA SER A 33 -9.11 -22.55 -9.75
C SER A 33 -9.28 -23.45 -8.54
N SER A 34 -9.45 -22.87 -7.35
CA SER A 34 -10.08 -23.55 -6.23
C SER A 34 -10.75 -22.57 -5.29
N SER A 35 -12.07 -22.59 -5.35
CA SER A 35 -13.05 -22.12 -4.38
C SER A 35 -12.82 -22.66 -2.97
N SER A 36 -13.01 -21.82 -1.95
CA SER A 36 -13.56 -22.10 -0.60
C SER A 36 -13.14 -20.96 0.35
N SER A 37 -14.03 -20.02 0.67
CA SER A 37 -14.99 -20.02 1.80
C SER A 37 -14.39 -19.68 3.17
N SER A 38 -14.96 -18.61 3.73
CA SER A 38 -15.11 -18.25 5.16
C SER A 38 -13.86 -18.20 6.04
N SER A 39 -13.49 -17.01 6.49
CA SER A 39 -12.70 -16.83 7.71
C SER A 39 -13.46 -15.94 8.71
N SER A 40 -13.86 -16.62 9.77
CA SER A 40 -14.42 -16.08 11.00
C SER A 40 -13.45 -15.13 11.69
N LEU A 41 -14.00 -14.10 12.32
CA LEU A 41 -13.30 -13.12 13.12
C LEU A 41 -12.95 -13.75 14.48
N SER A 42 -11.65 -13.85 14.79
CA SER A 42 -11.18 -14.13 16.14
C SER A 42 -10.23 -13.02 16.57
N SER A 43 -10.73 -12.20 17.47
CA SER A 43 -9.98 -11.25 18.30
C SER A 43 -9.12 -12.02 19.30
N SER A 44 -7.81 -11.74 19.33
CA SER A 44 -6.95 -12.15 20.45
C SER A 44 -5.98 -11.03 20.81
N SER A 45 -6.17 -10.60 22.04
CA SER A 45 -5.35 -9.77 22.93
C SER A 45 -3.83 -9.90 22.78
N SER A 46 -3.19 -8.76 23.01
CA SER A 46 -1.77 -8.53 23.23
C SER A 46 -1.15 -9.40 24.33
N SER A 47 -0.08 -10.11 23.99
CA SER A 47 0.94 -10.53 24.95
C SER A 47 2.29 -10.73 24.27
N SER A 48 3.21 -9.87 24.68
CA SER A 48 4.62 -9.80 24.38
C SER A 48 5.32 -11.14 24.60
N SER A 49 5.96 -11.71 23.58
CA SER A 49 7.13 -12.58 23.76
C SER A 49 7.92 -12.78 22.46
N LYS A 50 9.14 -12.23 22.48
CA LYS A 50 10.39 -12.82 21.98
C LYS A 50 10.45 -13.26 20.49
N LEU A 51 10.92 -12.33 19.67
CA LEU A 51 11.42 -12.56 18.31
C LEU A 51 12.59 -13.57 18.33
N PRO A 52 12.61 -14.61 17.49
CA PRO A 52 13.87 -15.15 16.97
C PRO A 52 14.34 -14.23 15.84
N ALA A 53 15.51 -13.62 16.04
CA ALA A 53 16.25 -12.93 15.00
C ALA A 53 16.55 -13.91 13.85
N SER A 54 15.87 -13.75 12.71
CA SER A 54 16.34 -14.28 11.44
C SER A 54 17.46 -13.37 10.95
N SER A 55 18.67 -13.70 11.39
CA SER A 55 19.90 -13.29 10.75
C SER A 55 20.09 -14.11 9.46
N THR A 56 19.77 -13.54 8.31
CA THR A 56 20.32 -14.00 7.02
C THR A 56 20.40 -12.85 6.02
N ALA A 57 21.64 -12.57 5.58
CA ALA A 57 22.05 -11.91 4.34
C ALA A 57 21.83 -10.38 4.18
N THR A 58 22.63 -9.58 4.88
CA THR A 58 22.92 -8.18 4.49
C THR A 58 24.04 -8.05 3.44
N GLY A 59 24.69 -9.16 3.04
CA GLY A 59 25.84 -9.18 2.12
C GLY A 59 25.50 -9.35 0.64
N ASP A 60 24.56 -10.22 0.28
CA ASP A 60 24.33 -10.61 -1.14
C ASP A 60 23.37 -9.67 -1.89
N GLU A 61 22.56 -8.92 -1.16
CA GLU A 61 21.45 -8.19 -1.74
C GLU A 61 21.88 -6.96 -2.58
N SER A 62 23.00 -6.34 -2.23
CA SER A 62 23.57 -5.23 -3.01
C SER A 62 24.16 -5.72 -4.33
N ASP A 63 24.67 -6.96 -4.35
CA ASP A 63 25.15 -7.62 -5.56
C ASP A 63 23.99 -8.04 -6.46
N LEU A 64 22.86 -8.48 -5.89
CA LEU A 64 21.64 -8.73 -6.68
C LEU A 64 21.13 -7.46 -7.38
N VAL A 65 21.17 -6.29 -6.71
CA VAL A 65 20.81 -5.01 -7.33
C VAL A 65 21.74 -4.70 -8.50
N ARG A 66 23.05 -4.90 -8.33
CA ARG A 66 24.06 -4.67 -9.38
C ARG A 66 24.01 -5.69 -10.51
N ALA A 67 23.54 -6.91 -10.24
CA ALA A 67 23.38 -7.95 -11.25
C ALA A 67 22.12 -7.76 -12.11
N LEU A 68 21.04 -7.23 -11.52
CA LEU A 68 19.73 -7.07 -12.17
C LEU A 68 19.53 -5.71 -12.84
N LEU A 69 20.25 -4.67 -12.40
CA LEU A 69 20.18 -3.34 -12.99
C LEU A 69 21.50 -2.97 -13.66
N PRO A 70 21.47 -2.31 -14.84
CA PRO A 70 20.30 -1.71 -15.48
C PRO A 70 19.42 -2.73 -16.23
N ALA A 71 18.10 -2.60 -16.07
CA ALA A 71 17.11 -3.46 -16.72
C ALA A 71 17.19 -3.34 -18.25
N PRO A 72 16.86 -4.39 -19.02
CA PRO A 72 16.92 -4.33 -20.49
C PRO A 72 15.89 -3.34 -21.08
N ASP A 73 14.73 -3.18 -20.45
CA ASP A 73 13.69 -2.23 -20.86
C ASP A 73 12.82 -1.77 -19.67
N ILE A 74 12.15 -0.63 -19.81
CA ILE A 74 11.19 -0.09 -18.84
C ILE A 74 10.08 -1.10 -18.53
N ALA A 75 9.58 -1.83 -19.53
CA ALA A 75 8.53 -2.82 -19.31
C ALA A 75 9.00 -3.93 -18.34
N THR A 76 10.27 -4.35 -18.44
CA THR A 76 10.82 -5.40 -17.56
C THR A 76 10.94 -4.95 -16.11
N LEU A 77 11.12 -3.64 -15.87
CA LEU A 77 11.18 -3.04 -14.54
C LEU A 77 9.85 -3.22 -13.79
N PHE A 78 8.72 -3.23 -14.50
CA PHE A 78 7.39 -3.42 -13.91
C PHE A 78 6.77 -4.80 -14.12
N SER A 79 7.32 -5.61 -15.00
CA SER A 79 6.80 -6.95 -15.30
C SER A 79 7.55 -8.04 -14.53
N SER A 80 8.82 -7.81 -14.16
CA SER A 80 9.64 -8.77 -13.43
C SER A 80 9.73 -8.39 -11.95
N PRO A 81 9.25 -9.24 -11.02
CA PRO A 81 9.35 -8.99 -9.59
C PRO A 81 10.79 -8.76 -9.11
N ALA A 82 11.76 -9.45 -9.71
CA ALA A 82 13.18 -9.30 -9.36
C ALA A 82 13.72 -7.91 -9.72
N HIS A 83 13.43 -7.40 -10.92
CA HIS A 83 13.86 -6.07 -11.35
C HIS A 83 13.15 -4.97 -10.55
N ALA A 84 11.86 -5.16 -10.24
CA ALA A 84 11.10 -4.23 -9.40
C ALA A 84 11.72 -4.13 -7.99
N ARG A 85 12.06 -5.27 -7.35
CA ARG A 85 12.75 -5.30 -6.05
C ARG A 85 14.11 -4.61 -6.11
N ALA A 86 14.89 -4.88 -7.15
CA ALA A 86 16.19 -4.24 -7.34
C ALA A 86 16.05 -2.71 -7.47
N ALA A 87 15.09 -2.24 -8.27
CA ALA A 87 14.82 -0.81 -8.47
C ALA A 87 14.34 -0.12 -7.19
N PHE A 88 13.45 -0.77 -6.44
CA PHE A 88 12.94 -0.24 -5.18
C PHE A 88 14.04 0.04 -4.16
N ARG A 89 15.01 -0.88 -4.04
CA ARG A 89 16.17 -0.70 -3.16
C ARG A 89 17.15 0.33 -3.68
N LEU A 90 17.45 0.31 -4.98
CA LEU A 90 18.35 1.27 -5.60
C LEU A 90 17.87 2.71 -5.41
N LEU A 91 16.55 2.91 -5.43
CA LEU A 91 15.89 4.19 -5.21
C LEU A 91 15.65 4.51 -3.71
N ASN A 92 16.15 3.68 -2.79
CA ASN A 92 15.95 3.79 -1.34
C ASN A 92 14.47 3.86 -0.92
N MET A 93 13.58 3.23 -1.70
CA MET A 93 12.14 3.17 -1.39
C MET A 93 11.83 2.26 -0.19
N ASP A 94 12.83 1.61 0.39
CA ASP A 94 12.75 0.85 1.64
C ASP A 94 12.85 1.74 2.89
N ARG A 95 13.33 2.98 2.77
CA ARG A 95 13.57 3.89 3.91
C ARG A 95 12.32 4.56 4.47
N GLY A 96 11.16 4.31 3.86
CA GLY A 96 9.87 4.82 4.31
C GLY A 96 9.48 6.18 3.75
N ALA A 97 8.29 6.63 4.12
CA ALA A 97 7.58 7.73 3.47
C ALA A 97 8.27 9.10 3.55
N SER A 98 9.14 9.33 4.54
CA SER A 98 9.88 10.59 4.69
C SER A 98 10.87 10.85 3.55
N TYR A 99 11.27 9.81 2.81
CA TYR A 99 12.16 9.93 1.66
C TYR A 99 11.41 10.06 0.33
N TYR A 100 10.07 9.96 0.33
CA TYR A 100 9.28 10.00 -0.89
C TYR A 100 8.85 11.43 -1.22
N LYS A 101 8.80 11.71 -2.52
CA LYS A 101 8.20 12.93 -3.06
C LYS A 101 6.78 12.63 -3.55
N ILE A 102 5.90 13.62 -3.49
CA ILE A 102 4.51 13.54 -3.93
C ILE A 102 4.45 13.64 -5.46
N ASP A 103 3.68 12.77 -6.12
CA ASP A 103 3.48 12.85 -7.57
C ASP A 103 2.77 14.17 -7.93
N PRO A 104 3.28 14.98 -8.88
CA PRO A 104 2.61 16.19 -9.36
C PRO A 104 1.14 16.00 -9.74
N ALA A 105 0.77 14.82 -10.27
CA ALA A 105 -0.61 14.51 -10.63
C ALA A 105 -1.57 14.49 -9.42
N PHE A 106 -1.05 14.38 -8.19
CA PHE A 106 -1.84 14.48 -6.97
C PHE A 106 -2.43 15.89 -6.78
N TYR A 107 -1.64 16.92 -7.09
CA TYR A 107 -2.08 18.32 -6.98
C TYR A 107 -3.08 18.74 -8.06
N ALA A 108 -3.23 17.95 -9.14
CA ALA A 108 -4.32 18.18 -10.09
C ALA A 108 -5.71 17.95 -9.44
N LYS A 109 -5.78 17.08 -8.41
CA LYS A 109 -7.01 16.81 -7.67
C LYS A 109 -7.15 17.67 -6.41
N TYR A 110 -6.02 18.04 -5.80
CA TYR A 110 -5.94 18.81 -4.56
C TYR A 110 -4.96 19.98 -4.72
N PRO A 111 -5.28 20.99 -5.56
CA PRO A 111 -4.37 22.11 -5.82
C PRO A 111 -4.07 22.93 -4.57
N GLU A 112 -4.97 22.93 -3.59
CA GLU A 112 -4.81 23.61 -2.29
C GLU A 112 -3.68 23.03 -1.42
N LEU A 113 -3.25 21.79 -1.70
CA LEU A 113 -2.14 21.16 -0.98
C LEU A 113 -0.78 21.49 -1.60
N TYR A 114 -0.75 22.16 -2.76
CA TYR A 114 0.50 22.52 -3.42
C TYR A 114 1.16 23.70 -2.72
N ASP A 115 2.42 23.52 -2.31
CA ASP A 115 3.25 24.56 -1.72
C ASP A 115 4.56 24.66 -2.50
N GLU A 116 4.74 25.77 -3.22
CA GLU A 116 5.91 26.07 -4.06
C GLU A 116 7.20 26.22 -3.22
N ALA A 117 7.09 26.62 -1.95
CA ALA A 117 8.24 26.74 -1.07
C ALA A 117 8.79 25.38 -0.62
N SER A 118 8.03 24.30 -0.82
CA SER A 118 8.37 22.96 -0.35
C SER A 118 8.92 22.08 -1.48
N ASP A 119 10.12 21.49 -1.30
CA ASP A 119 10.67 20.49 -2.25
C ASP A 119 10.03 19.10 -2.06
N LEU A 120 8.72 19.04 -1.79
CA LEU A 120 7.99 17.80 -1.55
C LEU A 120 7.48 17.16 -2.84
N THR A 121 7.46 17.91 -3.94
CA THR A 121 6.92 17.44 -5.23
C THR A 121 7.97 16.70 -6.05
N ALA A 122 7.61 15.54 -6.60
CA ALA A 122 8.48 14.77 -7.48
C ALA A 122 8.71 15.52 -8.79
N SER A 123 9.94 15.46 -9.32
CA SER A 123 10.31 16.14 -10.56
C SER A 123 10.69 15.13 -11.66
N GLY A 124 10.65 15.58 -12.91
CA GLY A 124 10.98 14.76 -14.07
C GLY A 124 9.80 14.00 -14.67
N ILE A 125 10.10 13.13 -15.63
CA ILE A 125 9.09 12.40 -16.41
C ILE A 125 8.51 11.24 -15.59
N PRO A 126 7.17 11.09 -15.50
CA PRO A 126 6.55 9.96 -14.81
C PRO A 126 6.85 8.66 -15.55
N LEU A 127 7.53 7.73 -14.89
CA LEU A 127 7.81 6.41 -15.42
C LEU A 127 6.82 5.43 -14.76
N ARG A 128 5.90 4.90 -15.57
CA ARG A 128 4.70 4.14 -15.12
C ARG A 128 4.54 2.83 -15.91
N PRO A 129 3.93 1.80 -15.31
CA PRO A 129 3.53 0.59 -16.03
C PRO A 129 2.37 0.87 -17.00
N ALA A 130 2.16 -0.04 -17.96
CA ALA A 130 1.05 0.05 -18.92
C ALA A 130 -0.33 0.04 -18.23
N SER A 131 -0.47 -0.71 -17.14
CA SER A 131 -1.68 -0.77 -16.33
C SER A 131 -1.38 -0.37 -14.89
N GLN A 132 -1.91 0.76 -14.44
CA GLN A 132 -1.76 1.23 -13.08
C GLN A 132 -2.95 0.83 -12.22
N LYS A 133 -2.70 0.11 -11.11
CA LYS A 133 -3.74 -0.25 -10.16
C LYS A 133 -4.02 0.94 -9.25
N VAL A 134 -5.14 1.63 -9.50
CA VAL A 134 -5.64 2.66 -8.59
C VAL A 134 -6.31 1.96 -7.41
N LEU A 135 -6.01 2.41 -6.18
CA LEU A 135 -6.76 1.97 -5.01
C LEU A 135 -8.21 2.43 -5.18
N THR A 136 -9.09 1.50 -5.55
CA THR A 136 -10.52 1.76 -5.62
C THR A 136 -11.02 2.12 -4.23
N TYR A 137 -11.91 3.10 -4.14
CA TYR A 137 -12.58 3.41 -2.89
C TYR A 137 -13.30 2.16 -2.37
N PRO A 138 -13.23 1.89 -1.04
CA PRO A 138 -14.06 0.84 -0.47
C PRO A 138 -15.51 1.11 -0.84
N ARG A 139 -16.24 0.05 -1.19
CA ARG A 139 -17.65 0.18 -1.55
C ARG A 139 -18.37 0.85 -0.37
N PRO A 140 -19.21 1.87 -0.62
CA PRO A 140 -20.03 2.44 0.45
C PRO A 140 -20.86 1.33 1.10
N LEU A 141 -21.06 1.44 2.41
CA LEU A 141 -21.85 0.49 3.17
C LEU A 141 -23.30 0.50 2.65
N ASP A 142 -23.90 -0.68 2.50
CA ASP A 142 -25.27 -0.80 2.00
C ASP A 142 -26.28 -0.17 2.97
N ALA A 143 -27.35 0.43 2.43
CA ALA A 143 -28.33 1.14 3.22
C ALA A 143 -29.05 0.22 4.24
N ALA A 144 -29.36 -1.01 3.84
CA ALA A 144 -29.97 -2.00 4.72
C ALA A 144 -29.05 -2.39 5.89
N THR A 145 -27.74 -2.50 5.63
CA THR A 145 -26.73 -2.76 6.67
C THR A 145 -26.63 -1.58 7.63
N VAL A 146 -26.63 -0.35 7.11
CA VAL A 146 -26.66 0.87 7.95
C VAL A 146 -27.92 0.91 8.81
N GLU A 147 -29.07 0.57 8.25
CA GLU A 147 -30.35 0.53 8.98
C GLU A 147 -30.34 -0.53 10.09
N THR A 148 -29.78 -1.70 9.82
CA THR A 148 -29.59 -2.76 10.83
C THR A 148 -28.69 -2.29 11.99
N TYR A 149 -27.61 -1.57 11.68
CA TYR A 149 -26.76 -0.98 12.72
C TYR A 149 -27.51 0.08 13.53
N ARG A 150 -28.31 0.93 12.89
CA ARG A 150 -29.13 1.93 13.57
C ARG A 150 -30.16 1.29 14.49
N SER A 151 -30.91 0.29 14.02
CA SER A 151 -31.90 -0.40 14.84
C SER A 151 -31.27 -1.06 16.07
N PHE A 152 -30.05 -1.59 15.94
CA PHE A 152 -29.36 -2.20 17.07
C PHE A 152 -28.90 -1.17 18.11
N ILE A 153 -28.42 0.00 17.66
CA ILE A 153 -28.04 1.10 18.54
C ILE A 153 -29.27 1.65 19.28
N ASP A 154 -30.36 1.90 18.55
CA ASP A 154 -31.61 2.42 19.12
C ASP A 154 -32.18 1.46 20.16
N PHE A 155 -32.22 0.15 19.84
CA PHE A 155 -32.62 -0.88 20.80
C PHE A 155 -31.72 -0.91 22.04
N SER A 156 -30.39 -0.83 21.86
CA SER A 156 -29.44 -0.88 22.98
C SER A 156 -29.59 0.31 23.91
N LEU A 157 -29.85 1.50 23.36
CA LEU A 157 -30.10 2.71 24.13
C LEU A 157 -31.43 2.65 24.87
N ASP A 158 -32.50 2.20 24.21
CA ASP A 158 -33.82 2.09 24.82
C ASP A 158 -33.83 1.04 25.95
N ALA A 159 -33.22 -0.12 25.73
CA ALA A 159 -33.06 -1.16 26.75
C ALA A 159 -32.27 -0.64 27.97
N ALA A 160 -31.17 0.10 27.74
CA ALA A 160 -30.39 0.70 28.83
C ALA A 160 -31.20 1.73 29.63
N ASN A 161 -31.99 2.58 28.95
CA ASN A 161 -32.86 3.56 29.59
C ASN A 161 -33.99 2.90 30.40
N ALA A 162 -34.59 1.83 29.87
CA ALA A 162 -35.61 1.06 30.60
C ALA A 162 -35.03 0.43 31.89
N ILE A 163 -33.82 -0.10 31.84
CA ILE A 163 -33.13 -0.65 33.02
C ILE A 163 -32.78 0.47 34.02
N SER A 164 -32.36 1.65 33.56
CA SER A 164 -32.06 2.78 34.44
C SER A 164 -33.32 3.39 35.08
N SER A 165 -34.46 3.34 34.40
CA SER A 165 -35.74 3.82 34.92
C SER A 165 -36.38 2.86 35.94
N SER A 166 -36.14 1.55 35.78
CA SER A 166 -36.65 0.54 36.71
C SER A 166 -35.85 0.46 38.01
N SER A 167 -34.54 0.78 37.99
CA SER A 167 -33.70 0.81 39.20
C SER A 167 -33.95 2.01 40.13
N SER A 168 -34.56 3.09 39.63
CA SER A 168 -34.92 4.28 40.42
C SER A 168 -36.29 4.17 41.12
N SER A 169 -37.05 3.10 40.83
CA SER A 169 -38.40 2.87 41.40
C SER A 169 -38.39 1.95 42.64
N PHE A 170 -37.24 1.39 43.01
CA PHE A 170 -37.03 0.63 44.24
C PHE A 170 -36.09 1.40 45.19
N SER A 171 -36.60 2.45 45.83
CA SER A 171 -35.98 3.09 47.00
C SER A 171 -37.04 3.61 47.96
#